data_AF-A0A969GEQ0-F1
#
_entry.id   AF-A0A969GEQ0-F1
#
_cell.length_a   1.000
_cell.length_b   1.000
_cell.length_c   1.000
_cell.angle_alpha   90.00
_cell.angle_beta   90.00
_cell.angle_gamma   90.00
#
_symmetry.space_group_name_H-M   'P 1'
#
loop_
_entity.id
_entity.type
_entity.pdbx_description
1 polymer ?
#
loop_
_entity_poly.entity_id
_entity_poly.type
_entity_poly.pdbx_seq_one_letter_code
_entity_poly.pdbx_strand_id
1 'polypeptide(L)'
;MCVSQLLNLETSTPNLFQEGRPLDDLQIFGCYVLGRFWFFSHLDWKKQHYHISKAYDATDMADLQIIYKMLKAQKEIIFDYMRSLQVA
;
A
#
# COMPACT_ATOMS: atom_id res chain seq x y z
N MET A 1 -16.84 -10.92 1.86
CA MET A 1 -16.72 -9.62 1.16
C MET A 1 -15.24 -9.29 1.10
N CYS A 2 -14.68 -8.98 -0.07
CA CYS A 2 -13.24 -8.69 -0.17
C CYS A 2 -12.95 -7.29 0.38
N VAL A 3 -11.91 -7.11 1.18
CA VAL A 3 -11.53 -5.80 1.77
C VAL A 3 -11.38 -4.73 0.69
N SER A 4 -10.88 -5.09 -0.51
CA SER A 4 -10.75 -4.14 -1.61
C SER A 4 -12.10 -3.63 -2.10
N GLN A 5 -13.12 -4.49 -2.15
CA GLN A 5 -14.46 -4.10 -2.53
C GLN A 5 -15.04 -3.10 -1.54
N LEU A 6 -14.84 -3.32 -0.24
CA LEU A 6 -15.26 -2.38 0.80
C LEU A 6 -14.54 -1.03 0.69
N LEU A 7 -13.21 -1.04 0.56
CA LEU A 7 -12.42 0.18 0.40
C LEU A 7 -12.76 0.97 -0.88
N ASN A 8 -13.23 0.28 -1.93
CA ASN A 8 -13.64 0.90 -3.19
C ASN A 8 -15.09 1.40 -3.19
N LEU A 9 -15.90 1.08 -2.18
CA LEU A 9 -17.24 1.65 -2.00
C LEU A 9 -17.17 3.06 -1.40
N GLU A 10 -16.12 3.34 -0.65
CA GLU A 10 -15.85 4.65 -0.09
C GLU A 10 -15.02 5.45 -1.11
N THR A 11 -15.55 6.57 -1.61
CA THR A 11 -14.72 7.50 -2.39
C THR A 11 -13.68 8.07 -1.43
N SER A 12 -12.43 7.67 -1.61
CA SER A 12 -11.31 8.16 -0.79
C SER A 12 -11.27 9.69 -0.90
N THR A 13 -11.79 10.38 0.11
CA THR A 13 -11.57 11.81 0.25
C THR A 13 -10.08 12.00 0.48
N PRO A 14 -9.38 12.83 -0.31
CA PRO A 14 -7.98 13.13 -0.01
C PRO A 14 -7.94 13.71 1.38
N ASN A 15 -7.33 13.00 2.34
CA ASN A 15 -6.43 13.57 3.33
C ASN A 15 -6.01 12.57 4.41
N LEU A 16 -4.69 12.38 4.52
CA LEU A 16 -4.05 12.27 5.84
C LEU A 16 -2.74 13.09 5.90
N PHE A 17 -2.11 13.43 4.76
CA PHE A 17 -0.81 14.14 4.76
C PHE A 17 -0.55 15.14 3.59
N GLN A 18 -1.53 15.56 2.78
CA GLN A 18 -1.26 16.51 1.68
C GLN A 18 -2.42 17.45 1.38
N GLU A 19 -2.29 18.71 1.80
CA GLU A 19 -2.80 19.84 1.02
C GLU A 19 -1.66 20.33 0.10
N GLY A 20 -1.85 20.27 -1.22
CA GLY A 20 -1.03 21.05 -2.17
C GLY A 20 0.04 20.35 -3.01
N ARG A 21 0.14 19.01 -3.09
CA ARG A 21 0.95 18.33 -4.12
C ARG A 21 0.08 17.57 -5.13
N PRO A 22 0.46 17.53 -6.42
CA PRO A 22 -0.21 16.68 -7.39
C PRO A 22 -0.02 15.22 -6.99
N LEU A 23 -1.13 14.57 -6.62
CA LEU A 23 -1.18 13.18 -6.15
C LEU A 23 -0.94 12.14 -7.27
N ASP A 24 -0.76 12.58 -8.51
CA ASP A 24 -0.63 11.71 -9.69
C ASP A 24 0.59 10.78 -9.63
N ASP A 25 1.61 11.13 -8.84
CA ASP A 25 2.83 10.32 -8.62
C ASP A 25 2.86 9.64 -7.24
N LEU A 26 1.89 9.89 -6.36
CA LEU A 26 1.87 9.32 -5.02
C LEU A 26 1.21 7.94 -5.03
N GLN A 27 2.02 6.89 -5.14
CA GLN A 27 1.55 5.52 -4.92
C GLN A 27 1.47 5.24 -3.43
N ILE A 28 0.24 5.18 -2.88
CA ILE A 28 0.02 4.81 -1.48
C ILE A 28 0.07 3.29 -1.40
N PHE A 29 1.06 2.78 -0.68
CA PHE A 29 1.21 1.37 -0.36
C PHE A 29 0.89 1.11 1.10
N GLY A 30 0.18 0.01 1.36
CA GLY A 30 -0.17 -0.43 2.70
C GLY A 30 -0.01 -1.94 2.85
N CYS A 31 -0.07 -2.41 4.09
CA CYS A 31 -0.22 -3.82 4.39
C CYS A 31 -1.08 -4.00 5.63
N TYR A 32 -1.76 -5.14 5.72
CA TYR A 32 -2.49 -5.55 6.92
C TYR A 32 -2.37 -7.06 7.12
N VAL A 33 -2.59 -7.50 8.35
CA VAL A 33 -2.40 -8.89 8.78
C VAL A 33 -3.70 -9.40 9.41
N LEU A 34 -4.17 -10.55 8.95
CA LEU A 34 -5.31 -11.27 9.54
C LEU A 34 -4.84 -12.67 9.96
N GLY A 35 -4.64 -12.85 11.27
CA GLY A 35 -4.04 -14.08 11.80
C GLY A 35 -2.61 -14.26 11.27
N ARG A 36 -2.38 -15.34 10.51
CA ARG A 36 -1.08 -15.61 9.86
C ARG A 36 -0.98 -15.07 8.43
N PHE A 37 -2.06 -14.53 7.89
CA PHE A 37 -2.12 -14.09 6.50
C PHE A 37 -1.80 -12.61 6.35
N TRP A 38 -0.84 -12.31 5.49
CA TRP A 38 -0.44 -10.95 5.14
C TRP A 38 -1.05 -10.55 3.81
N PHE A 39 -1.49 -9.30 3.74
CA PHE A 39 -2.08 -8.70 2.56
C PHE A 39 -1.38 -7.38 2.28
N PHE A 40 -1.09 -7.11 1.02
CA PHE A 40 -0.49 -5.85 0.56
C PHE A 40 -1.49 -5.10 -0.29
N SER A 41 -1.65 -3.80 -0.06
CA SER A 41 -2.58 -2.94 -0.76
C SER A 41 -1.86 -1.81 -1.47
N HIS A 42 -2.37 -1.41 -2.64
CA HIS A 42 -1.99 -0.15 -3.28
C HIS A 42 -3.24 0.61 -3.73
N LEU A 43 -3.19 1.94 -3.64
CA LEU A 43 -4.20 2.82 -4.22
C LEU A 43 -3.68 3.37 -5.56
N ASP A 44 -4.39 3.08 -6.65
CA ASP A 44 -4.23 3.79 -7.91
C ASP A 44 -4.95 5.13 -7.80
N TRP A 45 -4.20 6.22 -7.58
CA TRP A 45 -4.79 7.54 -7.37
C TRP A 45 -5.54 8.06 -8.60
N LYS A 46 -5.12 7.69 -9.81
CA LYS A 46 -5.78 8.12 -11.06
C LYS A 46 -7.15 7.48 -11.22
N LYS A 47 -7.29 6.23 -10.75
CA LYS A 47 -8.56 5.49 -10.81
C LYS A 47 -9.35 5.53 -9.50
N GLN A 48 -8.77 6.09 -8.43
CA GLN A 48 -9.29 6.02 -7.06
C GLN A 48 -9.68 4.59 -6.67
N HIS A 49 -8.80 3.63 -6.98
CA HIS A 49 -9.09 2.21 -6.81
C HIS A 49 -8.01 1.50 -6.01
N TYR A 50 -8.43 0.84 -4.93
CA TYR A 50 -7.61 -0.05 -4.14
C TYR A 50 -7.50 -1.43 -4.80
N HIS A 51 -6.26 -1.88 -4.93
CA HIS A 51 -5.95 -3.26 -5.27
C HIS A 51 -5.30 -3.93 -4.06
N ILE A 52 -5.68 -5.18 -3.80
CA ILE A 52 -5.14 -5.98 -2.70
C ILE A 52 -4.59 -7.28 -3.28
N SER A 53 -3.42 -7.67 -2.81
CA SER A 53 -2.79 -8.94 -3.17
C SER A 53 -3.62 -10.14 -2.70
N LYS A 54 -3.26 -11.34 -3.19
CA LYS A 54 -3.63 -12.57 -2.49
C LYS A 54 -3.04 -12.59 -1.07
N ALA A 55 -3.60 -13.44 -0.21
CA ALA A 55 -3.03 -13.74 1.09
C ALA A 55 -1.66 -14.41 0.93
N TYR A 56 -0.69 -13.97 1.74
CA TYR A 56 0.59 -14.64 1.93
C TYR A 56 0.64 -15.25 3.33
N ASP A 57 0.96 -16.52 3.44
CA ASP A 57 0.99 -17.23 4.71
C ASP A 57 2.35 -17.08 5.41
N ALA A 58 2.38 -16.44 6.58
CA ALA A 58 3.61 -16.24 7.35
C ALA A 58 4.20 -17.53 7.93
N THR A 59 3.47 -18.66 7.87
CA THR A 59 3.98 -19.97 8.29
C THR A 59 4.56 -20.78 7.13
N ASP A 60 4.32 -20.36 5.89
CA ASP A 60 4.94 -20.95 4.71
C ASP A 60 6.24 -20.22 4.35
N MET A 61 7.33 -20.96 4.15
CA MET A 61 8.65 -20.37 3.92
C MET A 61 8.75 -19.63 2.57
N ALA A 62 8.03 -20.06 1.54
CA ALA A 62 8.06 -19.39 0.24
C ALA A 62 7.30 -18.07 0.31
N ASP A 63 6.12 -18.06 0.93
CA ASP A 63 5.35 -16.84 1.17
C ASP A 63 6.07 -15.88 2.13
N LEU A 64 6.76 -16.38 3.16
CA LEU A 64 7.55 -15.56 4.07
C LEU A 64 8.66 -14.77 3.35
N GLN A 65 9.33 -15.39 2.36
CA GLN A 65 10.30 -14.69 1.52
C GLN A 65 9.65 -13.58 0.69
N ILE A 66 8.42 -13.78 0.22
CA ILE A 66 7.68 -12.76 -0.52
C ILE A 66 7.29 -11.61 0.42
N ILE A 67 6.77 -11.92 1.61
CA ILE A 67 6.43 -10.93 2.64
C ILE A 67 7.65 -10.05 2.94
N TYR A 68 8.82 -10.65 3.18
CA TYR A 68 10.05 -9.91 3.44
C TYR A 68 10.43 -8.97 2.28
N LYS A 69 10.36 -9.46 1.03
CA LYS A 69 10.65 -8.65 -0.16
C LYS A 69 9.70 -7.46 -0.30
N MET A 70 8.40 -7.68 -0.08
CA MET A 70 7.39 -6.62 -0.15
C MET A 70 7.62 -5.56 0.92
N LEU A 71 7.91 -5.96 2.17
CA LEU A 71 8.22 -5.02 3.25
C LEU A 71 9.48 -4.19 2.95
N LYS A 72 10.52 -4.82 2.39
CA LYS A 72 11.73 -4.11 1.97
C LYS A 72 11.43 -3.08 0.88
N ALA A 73 10.64 -3.44 -0.12
CA ALA A 73 10.25 -2.53 -1.20
C ALA A 73 9.41 -1.35 -0.68
N GLN A 74 8.43 -1.61 0.19
CA GLN A 74 7.63 -0.55 0.82
C GLN A 74 8.49 0.42 1.64
N LYS A 75 9.47 -0.11 2.38
CA LYS A 75 10.44 0.73 3.10
C LYS A 75 11.19 1.64 2.12
N GLU A 76 11.74 1.10 1.04
CA GLU A 76 12.48 1.88 0.03
C GLU A 76 11.62 3.00 -0.57
N ILE A 77 10.37 2.70 -0.92
CA ILE A 77 9.41 3.69 -1.44
C ILE A 77 9.17 4.83 -0.45
N ILE A 78 8.97 4.52 0.83
CA ILE A 78 8.79 5.54 1.89
C ILE A 78 10.04 6.41 2.01
N PHE A 79 11.24 5.81 2.00
CA PHE A 79 12.49 6.57 2.08
C PHE A 79 12.71 7.48 0.88
N ASP A 80 12.41 7.00 -0.33
CA ASP A 80 12.54 7.80 -1.54
C ASP A 80 11.53 8.96 -1.55
N TYR A 81 10.29 8.71 -1.11
CA TYR A 81 9.29 9.75 -0.89
C TYR A 81 9.79 10.79 0.13
N MET A 82 10.27 10.37 1.30
CA MET A 82 10.83 11.28 2.30
C MET A 82 12.00 12.11 1.77
N ARG A 83 12.88 11.51 0.95
CA ARG A 83 14.00 12.22 0.32
C ARG A 83 13.49 13.28 -0.67
N SER A 84 12.47 12.96 -1.47
CA SER A 84 11.83 13.92 -2.38
C SER A 84 11.18 15.10 -1.66
N LEU A 85 10.76 14.93 -0.41
CA LEU A 85 10.21 16.02 0.41
C LEU A 85 11.29 17.00 0.89
N GLN A 86 12.53 16.55 1.08
CA GLN A 86 13.64 17.38 1.59
C GLN A 86 14.30 18.25 0.50
N VAL A 87 14.10 17.91 -0.78
CA VAL A 87 14.71 18.60 -1.92
C VAL A 87 13.78 19.67 -2.53
N ALA A 88 12.50 19.65 -2.17
CA ALA A 88 11.46 20.58 -2.62
C ALA A 88 11.14 21.62 -1.55
#